data_AF-A0A953JBN0-F1
#
_entry.id   AF-A0A953JBN0-F1
#
_cell.length_a   1.000
_cell.length_b   1.000
_cell.length_c   1.000
_cell.angle_alpha   90.00
_cell.angle_beta   90.00
_cell.angle_gamma   90.00
#
_symmetry.space_group_name_H-M   'P 1'
#
loop_
_entity.id
_entity.type
_entity.pdbx_description
1 polymer ?
#
loop_
_entity_poly.entity_id
_entity_poly.type
_entity_poly.pdbx_seq_one_letter_code
_entity_poly.pdbx_strand_id
1 'polypeptide(L)'
;MTSAACQLAPDQPPGTTQTLISNADGAVVRRTVLPGGLRVITETMPTVRSVAIGVWVGVGSRDESPELAGSSHYLEHLLFKGTAKRSALDISAALDAV
;
A
#
# COMPACT_ATOMS: atom_id res chain seq x y z
N MET A 1 -10.85 -19.04 18.33
CA MET A 1 -10.22 -17.93 19.07
C MET A 1 -9.99 -16.79 18.10
N THR A 2 -10.64 -15.68 18.40
CA THR A 2 -10.88 -14.47 17.62
C THR A 2 -9.65 -13.94 16.88
N SER A 3 -9.70 -13.99 15.54
CA SER A 3 -8.82 -13.22 14.66
C SER A 3 -9.00 -11.74 14.98
N ALA A 4 -7.94 -11.08 15.43
CA ALA A 4 -7.89 -9.63 15.55
C ALA A 4 -8.13 -9.03 14.16
N ALA A 5 -9.36 -8.60 13.90
CA ALA A 5 -9.63 -7.65 12.85
C ALA A 5 -8.76 -6.43 13.17
N CYS A 6 -7.81 -6.13 12.30
CA CYS A 6 -7.19 -4.81 12.24
C CYS A 6 -8.36 -3.83 12.23
N GLN A 7 -8.57 -3.13 13.35
CA GLN A 7 -9.68 -2.20 13.53
C GLN A 7 -9.46 -1.10 12.49
N LEU A 8 -10.14 -1.22 11.34
CA LEU A 8 -10.10 -0.23 10.28
C LEU A 8 -10.59 1.07 10.93
N ALA A 9 -9.71 2.06 11.02
CA ALA A 9 -10.02 3.41 11.45
C ALA A 9 -11.37 3.86 10.84
N PRO A 10 -12.18 4.66 11.55
CA PRO A 10 -13.57 4.93 11.19
C PRO A 10 -13.72 5.25 9.70
N ASP A 11 -14.77 4.69 9.12
CA ASP A 11 -15.05 4.71 7.69
C ASP A 11 -15.15 6.17 7.23
N GLN A 12 -14.14 6.62 6.50
CA GLN A 12 -14.08 7.99 5.97
C GLN A 12 -14.80 8.01 4.63
N PRO A 13 -15.72 8.96 4.40
CA PRO A 13 -16.48 9.00 3.15
C PRO A 13 -15.55 9.17 1.93
N PRO A 14 -15.83 8.51 0.79
CA PRO A 14 -15.08 8.70 -0.44
C PRO A 14 -15.03 10.15 -0.91
N GLY A 15 -13.92 10.54 -1.54
CA GLY A 15 -13.68 11.89 -2.02
C GLY A 15 -13.23 12.90 -0.95
N THR A 16 -12.85 12.44 0.24
CA THR A 16 -12.45 13.33 1.34
C THR A 16 -10.98 13.15 1.74
N THR A 17 -10.42 14.17 2.38
CA THR A 17 -9.10 14.12 3.02
C THR A 17 -9.20 14.55 4.48
N GLN A 18 -8.57 13.78 5.37
CA GLN A 18 -8.49 14.05 6.80
C GLN A 18 -7.02 14.08 7.24
N THR A 19 -6.68 14.97 8.17
CA THR A 19 -5.40 14.93 8.88
C THR A 19 -5.54 14.01 10.07
N LEU A 20 -4.70 12.98 10.16
CA LEU A 20 -4.74 11.97 11.21
C LEU A 20 -3.81 12.31 12.37
N ILE A 21 -2.60 12.77 12.06
CA ILE A 21 -1.55 13.06 13.04
C ILE A 21 -0.84 14.34 12.63
N SER A 22 -0.55 15.20 13.60
CA SER A 22 0.29 16.38 13.45
C SER A 22 1.30 16.41 14.59
N ASN A 23 2.59 16.29 14.25
CA ASN A 23 3.68 16.24 15.21
C ASN A 23 4.34 17.62 15.37
N ALA A 24 5.02 17.83 16.51
CA ALA A 24 5.68 19.10 16.83
C ALA A 24 6.89 19.41 15.94
N ASP A 25 7.48 18.39 15.32
CA ASP A 25 8.56 18.49 14.32
C ASP A 25 8.08 18.90 12.92
N GLY A 26 6.77 19.18 12.78
CA GLY A 26 6.14 19.54 11.52
C GLY A 26 5.77 18.33 10.66
N ALA A 27 5.94 17.09 11.15
CA ALA A 27 5.46 15.92 10.42
C ALA A 27 3.94 15.83 10.46
N VAL A 28 3.32 15.59 9.29
CA VAL A 28 1.87 15.56 9.15
C VAL A 28 1.44 14.31 8.38
N VAL A 29 0.60 13.49 9.01
CA VAL A 29 -0.03 12.32 8.40
C VAL A 29 -1.43 12.68 7.94
N ARG A 30 -1.74 12.43 6.66
CA ARG A 30 -3.05 12.64 6.05
C ARG A 30 -3.57 11.35 5.44
N ARG A 31 -4.88 11.15 5.52
CA ARG A 31 -5.63 10.10 4.84
C ARG A 31 -6.56 10.71 3.81
N THR A 32 -6.38 10.34 2.56
CA THR A 32 -7.32 10.66 1.47
C THR A 32 -8.01 9.38 1.04
N VAL A 33 -9.35 9.40 1.03
CA VAL A 33 -10.14 8.34 0.41
C VAL A 33 -10.56 8.86 -0.95
N LEU A 34 -10.03 8.26 -2.03
CA LEU A 34 -10.39 8.63 -3.38
C LEU A 34 -11.86 8.28 -3.67
N PRO A 35 -12.50 8.88 -4.70
CA PRO A 35 -13.90 8.60 -5.03
C PRO A 35 -14.20 7.11 -5.27
N GLY A 36 -13.22 6.34 -5.75
CA GLY A 36 -13.31 4.88 -5.92
C GLY A 36 -13.05 4.05 -4.65
N GLY A 37 -12.92 4.67 -3.48
CA GLY A 37 -12.69 3.99 -2.21
C GLY A 37 -11.22 3.65 -1.90
N LEU A 38 -10.30 3.87 -2.84
CA LEU A 38 -8.86 3.67 -2.58
C LEU A 38 -8.37 4.65 -1.52
N ARG A 39 -7.65 4.12 -0.53
CA ARG A 39 -7.08 4.89 0.58
C ARG A 39 -5.63 5.24 0.27
N VAL A 40 -5.30 6.52 0.36
CA VAL A 40 -3.94 7.04 0.23
C VAL A 40 -3.54 7.66 1.56
N ILE A 41 -2.51 7.11 2.20
CA ILE A 41 -1.91 7.66 3.40
C ILE A 41 -0.62 8.36 3.00
N THR A 42 -0.48 9.62 3.38
CA THR A 42 0.72 10.42 3.12
C THR A 42 1.26 10.97 4.43
N GLU A 43 2.55 10.82 4.66
CA GLU A 43 3.27 11.47 5.74
C GLU A 43 4.29 12.44 5.15
N THR A 44 4.14 13.73 5.46
CA THR A 44 5.15 14.74 5.08
C THR A 44 6.11 14.90 6.23
N MET A 45 7.41 14.70 5.99
CA MET A 45 8.47 14.83 6.98
C MET A 45 9.51 15.86 6.47
N PRO A 46 9.51 17.12 6.96
CA PRO A 46 10.41 18.15 6.44
C PRO A 46 11.91 17.87 6.61
N THR A 47 12.26 16.97 7.52
CA THR A 47 13.64 16.65 7.92
C THR A 47 14.34 15.63 7.01
N VAL A 48 13.60 14.92 6.15
CA VAL A 48 14.13 13.87 5.27
C VAL A 48 14.12 14.30 3.80
N ARG A 49 15.09 13.83 3.03
CA ARG A 49 15.21 14.08 1.57
C ARG A 49 15.01 12.81 0.74
N SER A 50 14.28 11.84 1.30
CA SER A 50 13.94 10.58 0.66
C SER A 50 12.42 10.36 0.74
N VAL A 51 11.93 9.43 -0.07
CA VAL A 51 10.53 9.00 -0.04
C VAL A 51 10.49 7.48 0.01
N ALA A 52 9.54 6.94 0.77
CA ALA A 52 9.16 5.54 0.73
C ALA A 52 7.72 5.44 0.24
N ILE A 53 7.46 4.51 -0.68
CA ILE A 53 6.12 4.28 -1.23
C ILE A 53 5.82 2.80 -1.07
N GLY A 54 4.63 2.49 -0.55
CA GLY A 54 4.15 1.13 -0.37
C GLY A 54 2.69 1.00 -0.79
N VAL A 55 2.30 -0.22 -1.17
CA VAL A 55 0.92 -0.59 -1.46
C VAL A 55 0.55 -1.74 -0.54
N TRP A 56 -0.55 -1.59 0.18
CA TRP A 56 -1.07 -2.63 1.08
C TRP A 56 -2.37 -3.18 0.53
N VAL A 57 -2.43 -4.50 0.36
CA VAL A 57 -3.63 -5.22 -0.02
C VAL A 57 -4.10 -6.03 1.19
N GLY A 58 -5.37 -5.88 1.57
CA GLY A 58 -5.93 -6.52 2.75
C GLY A 58 -6.30 -8.00 2.57
N VAL A 59 -5.55 -8.73 1.74
CA VAL A 59 -5.75 -10.16 1.45
C VAL A 59 -4.42 -10.90 1.48
N GLY A 60 -4.46 -12.20 1.80
CA GLY A 60 -3.29 -13.07 1.73
C GLY A 60 -3.68 -14.55 1.88
N SER A 61 -2.75 -15.41 2.26
CA SER A 61 -2.99 -16.86 2.29
C SER A 61 -4.11 -17.32 3.22
N ARG A 62 -4.50 -16.50 4.21
CA ARG A 62 -5.69 -16.76 5.04
C ARG A 62 -7.00 -16.71 4.25
N ASP A 63 -7.03 -15.95 3.17
CA ASP A 63 -8.22 -15.66 2.37
C ASP A 63 -8.30 -16.58 1.12
N GLU A 64 -7.36 -17.52 0.98
CA GLU A 64 -7.32 -18.48 -0.12
C GLU A 64 -8.32 -19.63 0.05
N SER A 65 -8.89 -20.10 -1.06
CA SER A 65 -9.59 -21.38 -1.09
C SER A 65 -8.59 -22.54 -1.10
N PRO A 66 -9.00 -23.77 -0.69
CA PRO A 66 -8.13 -24.94 -0.76
C PRO A 66 -7.55 -25.22 -2.15
N GLU A 67 -8.29 -24.89 -3.21
CA GLU A 67 -7.90 -25.07 -4.61
C GLU A 67 -6.81 -24.08 -5.05
N LEU A 68 -6.70 -22.93 -4.36
CA LEU A 68 -5.77 -21.84 -4.66
C LEU A 68 -4.66 -21.73 -3.61
N ALA A 69 -4.50 -22.73 -2.74
CA ALA A 69 -3.50 -22.71 -1.68
C ALA A 69 -2.09 -22.43 -2.22
N GLY A 70 -1.46 -21.37 -1.71
CA GLY A 70 -0.15 -20.89 -2.13
C GLY A 70 -0.18 -19.76 -3.17
N SER A 71 -1.36 -19.34 -3.64
CA SER A 71 -1.47 -18.30 -4.68
C SER A 71 -0.91 -16.94 -4.25
N SER A 72 -1.11 -16.51 -3.01
CA SER A 72 -0.61 -15.22 -2.51
C SER A 72 0.92 -15.19 -2.49
N HIS A 73 1.54 -16.25 -1.97
CA HIS A 73 2.99 -16.40 -1.99
C HIS A 73 3.52 -16.51 -3.43
N TYR A 74 2.81 -17.24 -4.30
CA TYR A 74 3.19 -17.33 -5.71
C TYR A 74 3.14 -15.96 -6.40
N LEU A 75 2.07 -15.17 -6.19
CA LEU A 75 1.92 -13.82 -6.73
C LEU A 75 3.02 -12.87 -6.24
N GLU A 76 3.43 -12.98 -4.98
CA GLU A 76 4.56 -12.20 -4.42
C GLU A 76 5.84 -12.39 -5.24
N HIS A 77 6.18 -13.64 -5.60
CA HIS A 77 7.35 -13.95 -6.45
C HIS A 77 7.23 -13.44 -7.89
N LEU A 78 6.01 -13.12 -8.35
CA LEU A 78 5.76 -12.69 -9.72
C LEU A 78 5.60 -11.17 -9.87
N LEU A 79 5.45 -10.43 -8.76
CA LEU A 79 5.03 -9.03 -8.78
C LEU A 79 5.93 -8.13 -9.67
N PHE A 80 7.21 -8.47 -9.79
CA PHE A 80 8.19 -7.72 -10.59
C PHE A 80 8.69 -8.45 -11.84
N LYS A 81 8.07 -9.58 -12.23
CA LYS A 81 8.49 -10.34 -13.42
C LYS A 81 7.96 -9.78 -14.75
N GLY A 82 7.38 -8.60 -14.73
CA GLY A 82 6.91 -7.89 -15.92
C GLY A 82 5.42 -7.56 -15.88
N THR A 83 5.01 -6.73 -16.83
CA THR A 83 3.63 -6.33 -17.07
C THR A 83 3.35 -6.37 -18.58
N ALA A 84 2.11 -6.17 -19.00
CA ALA A 84 1.78 -6.04 -20.42
C ALA A 84 2.54 -4.89 -21.13
N LYS A 85 3.11 -3.93 -20.39
CA LYS A 85 3.77 -2.73 -20.92
C LYS A 85 5.29 -2.68 -20.70
N ARG A 86 5.83 -3.49 -19.78
CA ARG A 86 7.25 -3.44 -19.35
C ARG A 86 7.75 -4.84 -19.04
N SER A 87 8.92 -5.19 -19.53
CA SER A 87 9.60 -6.44 -19.16
C SER A 87 10.16 -6.37 -17.73
N ALA A 88 10.54 -7.52 -17.17
CA ALA A 88 11.23 -7.57 -15.87
C ALA A 88 12.54 -6.73 -15.87
N LEU A 89 13.27 -6.74 -17.00
CA LEU A 89 14.50 -5.97 -17.16
C LEU A 89 14.23 -4.47 -17.14
N ASP A 90 13.19 -4.01 -17.85
CA ASP A 90 12.81 -2.59 -17.86
C ASP A 90 12.45 -2.11 -16.45
N ILE A 91 11.79 -2.96 -15.66
CA ILE A 91 11.42 -2.65 -14.27
C ILE A 91 12.67 -2.56 -13.39
N SER A 92 13.58 -3.54 -13.46
CA SER A 92 14.83 -3.51 -12.69
C SER A 92 15.68 -2.29 -13.03
N ALA A 93 15.92 -2.05 -14.32
CA ALA A 93 16.74 -0.94 -14.77
C ALA A 93 16.16 0.43 -14.34
N ALA A 94 14.84 0.57 -14.32
CA ALA A 94 14.20 1.80 -13.86
C ALA A 94 14.33 2.02 -12.34
N LEU A 95 14.40 0.96 -11.55
CA LEU A 95 14.65 1.04 -10.11
C LEU A 95 16.11 1.37 -9.80
N ASP A 96 17.05 0.79 -10.57
CA ASP A 96 18.49 1.00 -10.41
C ASP A 96 19.00 2.35 -10.93
N ALA A 97 18.21 3.06 -11.74
CA ALA A 97 18.59 4.33 -12.35
C ALA A 97 18.53 5.55 -11.39
N VAL A 98 18.17 5.34 -10.11
CA VAL A 98 17.96 6.40 -9.09
C VAL A 98 19.19 6.59 -8.21
#